data_AF-A0A7H8KND4-F1
#
_entry.id   AF-A0A7H8KND4-F1
#
_cell.length_a   1.000
_cell.length_b   1.000
_cell.length_c   1.000
_cell.angle_alpha   90.00
_cell.angle_beta   90.00
_cell.angle_gamma   90.00
#
_symmetry.space_group_name_H-M   'P 1'
#
loop_
_entity.id
_entity.type
_entity.pdbx_description
1 polymer ?
#
loop_
_entity_poly.entity_id
_entity_poly.type
_entity_poly.pdbx_seq_one_letter_code
_entity_poly.pdbx_strand_id
1 'polypeptide(L)' 'MTSTSSSTTEEPLVRVAEFRTDSRYRLVHFRDEGWKPLAPEEFEPEVHRHFPDLDPRDPARVHWDDRPWEWPAWHPGEA' A
#
# COMPACT_ATOMS: atom_id res chain seq x y z
N MET A 1 -17.95 -30.04 4.13
CA MET A 1 -17.83 -29.18 2.92
C MET A 1 -17.96 -27.77 3.44
N THR A 2 -16.87 -27.06 3.72
CA THR A 2 -16.08 -26.34 2.71
C THR A 2 -14.60 -26.33 3.07
N SER A 3 -13.78 -26.80 2.14
CA SER A 3 -12.35 -26.52 2.10
C SER A 3 -12.18 -25.03 1.78
N THR A 4 -11.45 -24.28 2.60
CA THR A 4 -10.93 -22.98 2.16
C THR A 4 -9.43 -23.04 2.30
N SER A 5 -8.81 -23.17 1.14
CA SER A 5 -7.39 -23.37 0.92
C SER A 5 -6.54 -22.39 1.72
N SER A 6 -5.63 -22.92 2.52
CA SER A 6 -4.40 -22.21 2.88
C SER A 6 -3.58 -22.05 1.59
N SER A 7 -3.91 -21.02 0.81
CA SER A 7 -3.00 -20.51 -0.22
C SER A 7 -1.86 -19.85 0.52
N THR A 8 -0.76 -20.59 0.68
CA THR A 8 0.56 -20.05 1.04
C THR A 8 1.06 -19.22 -0.16
N THR A 9 0.32 -18.18 -0.52
CA THR A 9 0.81 -17.10 -1.36
C THR A 9 1.54 -16.20 -0.39
N GLU A 10 2.85 -16.09 -0.51
CA GLU A 10 3.68 -15.20 0.32
C GLU A 10 2.95 -13.87 0.50
N GLU A 11 2.52 -13.57 1.73
CA GLU A 11 1.76 -12.36 1.98
C GLU A 11 2.62 -11.15 1.58
N PRO A 12 2.05 -10.19 0.82
CA PRO A 12 2.80 -9.02 0.39
C PRO A 12 3.34 -8.27 1.61
N LEU A 13 4.59 -7.82 1.52
CA LEU A 13 5.23 -7.05 2.59
C LEU A 13 4.50 -5.73 2.83
N VAL A 14 3.95 -5.16 1.76
CA VAL A 14 3.21 -3.91 1.78
C VAL A 14 1.88 -4.12 1.05
N ARG A 15 0.77 -3.78 1.69
CA ARG A 15 -0.56 -3.79 1.08
C ARG A 15 -1.13 -2.38 1.06
N VAL A 16 -1.51 -1.88 -0.12
CA VAL A 16 -2.16 -0.59 -0.29
C VAL A 16 -3.67 -0.82 -0.45
N ALA A 17 -4.46 -0.24 0.45
CA ALA A 17 -5.92 -0.31 0.40
C ALA A 17 -6.48 0.42 -0.83
N GLU A 18 -7.74 0.11 -1.16
CA GLU A 18 -8.52 0.76 -2.22
C GLU A 18 -8.46 2.30 -2.16
N PHE A 19 -8.57 2.93 -3.32
CA PHE A 19 -8.70 4.37 -3.45
C PHE A 19 -9.90 4.90 -2.65
N ARG A 20 -9.62 5.77 -1.67
CA ARG A 20 -10.63 6.53 -0.93
C ARG A 20 -10.52 7.99 -1.36
N THR A 21 -11.48 8.45 -2.16
CA THR A 21 -11.52 9.83 -2.70
C THR A 21 -11.77 10.89 -1.61
N ASP A 22 -12.22 10.45 -0.43
CA ASP A 22 -12.51 11.29 0.73
C ASP A 22 -11.28 11.75 1.52
N SER A 23 -10.09 11.20 1.22
CA SER A 23 -8.87 11.43 2.00
C SER A 23 -7.65 11.70 1.11
N ARG A 24 -6.77 12.61 1.53
CA ARG A 24 -5.48 12.91 0.85
C ARG A 24 -4.48 11.73 0.87
N TYR A 25 -4.70 10.78 1.77
CA TYR A 25 -3.79 9.68 2.06
C TYR A 25 -4.42 8.34 1.67
N ARG A 26 -3.62 7.38 1.17
CA ARG A 26 -4.06 5.98 1.12
C ARG A 26 -3.60 5.25 2.37
N LEU A 27 -4.40 4.29 2.80
CA LEU A 27 -4.01 3.37 3.86
C LEU A 27 -3.06 2.31 3.29
N VAL A 28 -1.88 2.22 3.89
CA VAL A 28 -0.81 1.29 3.54
C VAL A 28 -0.52 0.42 4.75
N HIS A 29 -0.69 -0.89 4.62
CA HIS A 29 -0.34 -1.87 5.63
C HIS A 29 1.08 -2.36 5.41
N PHE A 30 1.97 -2.06 6.34
CA PHE A 30 3.28 -2.67 6.42
C PHE A 30 3.19 -3.92 7.27
N ARG A 31 3.79 -5.03 6.83
CA ARG A 31 3.82 -6.26 7.62
C ARG A 31 4.39 -6.07 9.03
N ASP A 32 5.37 -5.17 9.18
CA ASP A 32 6.08 -4.93 10.44
C ASP A 32 5.50 -3.80 11.31
N GLU A 33 4.71 -2.86 10.74
CA GLU A 33 4.15 -1.69 11.46
C GLU A 33 2.61 -1.66 11.52
N GLY A 34 1.92 -2.33 10.58
CA GLY A 34 0.47 -2.29 10.45
C GLY A 34 -0.02 -1.20 9.49
N TRP A 35 -1.29 -0.79 9.63
CA TRP A 35 -1.94 0.19 8.74
C TRP A 35 -1.52 1.62 9.06
N LYS A 36 -1.10 2.35 8.02
CA LYS A 36 -0.67 3.75 8.10
C LYS A 36 -1.20 4.57 6.92
N PRO A 37 -1.75 5.77 7.14
CA PRO A 37 -2.08 6.68 6.05
C PRO A 37 -0.80 7.29 5.49
N LEU A 38 -0.58 7.16 4.18
CA LEU A 38 0.56 7.75 3.47
C LEU A 38 0.12 8.54 2.25
N ALA A 39 0.83 9.64 1.98
CA ALA A 39 0.73 10.37 0.73
C ALA A 39 1.61 9.71 -0.35
N PRO A 40 1.39 10.01 -1.65
CA PRO A 40 2.28 9.56 -2.73
C PRO A 40 3.76 9.85 -2.46
N GLU A 41 4.10 11.04 -1.94
CA GLU A 41 5.49 11.42 -1.66
C GLU A 41 6.06 10.74 -0.40
N GLU A 42 5.19 10.31 0.52
CA GLU A 42 5.59 9.63 1.76
C GLU A 42 5.73 8.12 1.56
N PHE A 43 5.06 7.54 0.55
CA PHE A 43 5.04 6.12 0.30
C PHE A 43 6.43 5.53 0.03
N GLU A 44 7.13 6.02 -0.99
CA GLU A 44 8.46 5.52 -1.35
C GLU A 44 9.48 5.62 -0.20
N PRO A 45 9.65 6.76 0.49
CA PRO A 45 10.61 6.85 1.60
C PRO A 45 10.21 5.99 2.80
N GLU A 46 8.91 5.84 3.09
CA GLU A 46 8.45 4.98 4.19
C GLU A 46 8.70 3.50 3.86
N VAL A 47 8.42 3.07 2.62
CA VAL A 47 8.73 1.71 2.16
C VAL A 47 10.22 1.40 2.33
N HIS A 48 11.11 2.30 1.89
CA HIS A 48 12.56 2.10 2.06
C HIS A 48 13.01 2.18 3.52
N ARG A 49 12.28 2.89 4.40
CA ARG A 49 12.59 2.94 5.84
C ARG A 49 12.33 1.59 6.51
N HIS A 50 11.22 0.94 6.19
CA HIS A 50 10.88 -0.38 6.72
C HIS A 50 11.65 -1.50 6.02
N PHE A 51 11.80 -1.39 4.70
CA PHE A 51 12.40 -2.39 3.84
C PHE A 51 13.37 -1.73 2.84
N PRO A 52 14.64 -1.53 3.21
CA PRO A 52 15.60 -0.80 2.38
C PRO A 52 15.88 -1.46 1.02
N ASP A 53 15.75 -2.79 0.92
CA ASP A 53 15.93 -3.58 -0.31
C ASP A 53 14.62 -3.90 -1.05
N LEU A 54 13.50 -3.29 -0.65
CA LEU A 54 12.20 -3.47 -1.30
C LEU A 54 12.01 -2.42 -2.39
N ASP A 55 11.76 -2.89 -3.61
CA ASP A 55 11.26 -2.01 -4.67
C ASP A 55 9.77 -1.74 -4.45
N PRO A 56 9.34 -0.48 -4.20
CA PRO A 56 7.93 -0.14 -4.04
C PRO A 56 7.09 -0.43 -5.30
N ARG A 57 7.71 -0.61 -6.47
CA ARG A 57 7.07 -0.95 -7.74
C ARG A 57 6.91 -2.45 -7.95
N ASP A 58 7.49 -3.29 -7.11
CA ASP A 58 7.43 -4.75 -7.24
C ASP A 58 6.03 -5.27 -6.88
N PRO A 59 5.22 -5.74 -7.84
CA PRO A 59 3.87 -6.23 -7.57
C PRO A 59 3.85 -7.56 -6.79
N ALA A 60 4.97 -8.28 -6.72
CA ALA A 60 5.07 -9.49 -5.91
C ALA A 60 5.19 -9.16 -4.41
N ARG A 61 5.74 -7.99 -4.07
CA ARG A 61 5.96 -7.56 -2.68
C ARG A 61 5.02 -6.45 -2.24
N VAL A 62 4.55 -5.61 -3.16
CA VAL A 62 3.62 -4.51 -2.95
C VAL A 62 2.30 -4.82 -3.65
N HIS A 63 1.29 -5.14 -2.86
CA HIS A 63 -0.05 -5.45 -3.36
C HIS A 63 -0.96 -4.23 -3.28
N TRP A 64 -1.58 -3.86 -4.39
CA TRP A 64 -2.60 -2.83 -4.45
C TRP A 64 -3.96 -3.48 -4.61
N ASP A 65 -4.92 -3.13 -3.75
CA ASP A 65 -6.26 -3.76 -3.75
C ASP A 65 -7.11 -3.36 -4.98
N ASP A 66 -6.78 -2.22 -5.61
CA ASP A 66 -7.49 -1.66 -6.75
C ASP A 66 -6.58 -1.36 -7.97
N ARG A 67 -5.94 -0.19 -8.02
CA ARG A 67 -5.13 0.29 -9.12
C ARG A 67 -3.73 0.60 -8.62
N PRO A 68 -2.70 -0.07 -9.18
CA PRO A 68 -1.33 0.20 -8.78
C PRO A 68 -0.94 1.63 -9.13
N TRP A 69 -0.28 2.31 -8.18
CA TRP A 69 0.24 3.68 -8.35
C TRP A 69 -0.80 4.79 -8.55
N GLU A 70 -2.09 4.51 -8.36
CA GLU A 70 -3.12 5.55 -8.45
C GLU A 70 -3.38 6.17 -7.07
N TRP A 71 -2.90 7.39 -6.84
CA TRP A 71 -3.12 8.09 -5.58
C TRP A 71 -4.33 9.03 -5.66
N PRO A 72 -5.06 9.25 -4.54
CA PRO A 72 -6.11 10.27 -4.47
C PRO A 72 -5.56 11.58 -5.03
N ALA A 73 -6.32 12.16 -5.96
CA ALA A 73 -5.99 13.42 -6.60
C ALA A 73 -6.01 14.52 -5.54
N TRP A 74 -4.88 14.69 -4.85
CA TRP A 74 -4.68 15.85 -4.03
C TRP A 74 -4.45 17.04 -4.96
N HIS A 75 -5.34 18.02 -4.89
CA HIS A 75 -5.10 19.34 -5.46
C HIS A 75 -4.30 20.15 -4.44
N PRO A 76 -3.00 20.41 -4.65
CA PRO A 76 -2.30 21.41 -3.85
C PRO A 76 -2.92 22.79 -4.19
N GLY A 77 -3.86 23.29 -3.38
CA GLY A 77 -4.43 24.62 -3.65
C GLY A 77 -5.72 25.06 -2.96
N GLU A 78 -6.49 24.20 -2.28
CA GLU A 78 -7.61 24.68 -1.46
C GLU A 78 -7.25 24.50 0.02
N ALA A 79 -6.80 25.61 0.61
CA ALA A 79 -6.53 25.78 2.04
C ALA A 79 -7.74 26.39 2.74
#